data_AF-A0AAU1N2H1-F1
#
_entry.id   AF-A0AAU1N2H1-F1
#
_cell.length_a   1.000
_cell.length_b   1.000
_cell.length_c   1.000
_cell.angle_alpha   90.00
_cell.angle_beta   90.00
_cell.angle_gamma   90.00
#
_symmetry.space_group_name_H-M   'P 1'
#
loop_
_entity.id
_entity.type
_entity.pdbx_description
1 polymer ?
#
loop_
_entity_poly.entity_id
_entity_poly.type
_entity_poly.pdbx_seq_one_letter_code
_entity_poly.pdbx_strand_id
1 'polypeptide(L)'
;MTTPKQLLVLAAARNNAEWCAAMGRSHGSAGEFGPQAWAAPARTPLYYPDAVTLVPRADRAPLVARIDTVTPGASVKDSFADLDLTEAGFEVLFEAQWIHRPASAPALTSDLDWYVVGSPDRLRAWALAWDDGEGNADLFRPELLDDPAVFVLAGQSTGGRVVAGAVASRSGHVVGISNVFALDGGPDRAWPVVLGAVHRLFPTLPVVGYEQGDDLVAAVRHGFEPVGPLRIWLHAS
;
A
#
# COMPACT_ATOMS: atom_id res chain seq x y z
N MET A 1 -7.07 6.97 20.66
CA MET A 1 -6.62 5.62 20.22
C MET A 1 -5.96 4.91 21.40
N THR A 2 -6.17 3.61 21.60
CA THR A 2 -5.48 2.86 22.67
C THR A 2 -4.01 2.62 22.30
N THR A 3 -3.11 2.51 23.28
CA THR A 3 -1.67 2.25 23.04
C THR A 3 -1.38 1.08 22.09
N PRO A 4 -2.07 -0.08 22.16
CA PRO A 4 -1.84 -1.17 21.22
C PRO A 4 -2.17 -0.81 19.76
N LYS A 5 -3.31 -0.16 19.52
CA LYS A 5 -3.69 0.32 18.18
C LYS A 5 -2.72 1.37 17.64
N GLN A 6 -2.17 2.23 18.50
CA GLN A 6 -1.15 3.20 18.08
C GLN A 6 0.13 2.52 17.59
N LEU A 7 0.58 1.44 18.25
CA LEU A 7 1.71 0.64 17.78
C LEU A 7 1.44 -0.02 16.42
N LEU A 8 0.20 -0.48 16.19
CA LEU A 8 -0.20 -1.04 14.89
C LEU A 8 -0.17 0.02 13.78
N VAL A 9 -0.67 1.23 14.04
CA VAL A 9 -0.62 2.34 13.08
C VAL A 9 0.84 2.73 12.78
N LEU A 10 1.71 2.79 13.79
CA LEU A 10 3.15 3.06 13.58
C LEU A 10 3.79 2.01 12.66
N ALA A 11 3.51 0.72 12.90
CA ALA A 11 4.02 -0.37 12.07
C ALA A 11 3.46 -0.30 10.63
N ALA A 12 2.17 -0.01 10.47
CA ALA A 12 1.53 0.12 9.16
C ALA A 12 2.04 1.33 8.37
N ALA A 13 2.20 2.49 9.02
CA ALA A 13 2.77 3.69 8.43
C ALA A 13 4.22 3.46 7.96
N ARG A 14 5.04 2.80 8.80
CA ARG A 14 6.42 2.45 8.45
C ARG A 14 6.49 1.49 7.28
N ASN A 15 5.69 0.43 7.31
CA ASN A 15 5.61 -0.54 6.22
C ASN A 15 5.16 0.14 4.91
N ASN A 16 4.13 0.99 4.95
CA ASN A 16 3.66 1.69 3.77
C ASN A 16 4.70 2.68 3.22
N ALA A 17 5.43 3.39 4.09
CA ALA A 17 6.53 4.26 3.67
C ALA A 17 7.66 3.48 2.97
N GLU A 18 8.01 2.29 3.47
CA GLU A 18 9.00 1.42 2.82
C GLU A 18 8.53 0.90 1.47
N TRP A 19 7.23 0.61 1.32
CA TRP A 19 6.62 0.28 0.03
C TRP A 19 6.65 1.48 -0.94
N CYS A 20 6.27 2.68 -0.49
CA CYS A 20 6.37 3.90 -1.31
C CYS A 20 7.82 4.16 -1.74
N ALA A 21 8.79 3.92 -0.85
CA ALA A 21 10.21 4.04 -1.17
C ALA A 21 10.67 3.00 -2.22
N ALA A 22 10.16 1.76 -2.18
CA ALA A 22 10.46 0.74 -3.18
C ALA A 22 9.93 1.13 -4.56
N MET A 23 8.71 1.64 -4.62
CA MET A 23 8.12 2.18 -5.85
C MET A 23 8.86 3.40 -6.36
N GLY A 24 9.28 4.31 -5.47
CA GLY A 24 10.16 5.41 -5.86
C GLY A 24 11.45 4.92 -6.52
N ARG A 25 12.14 3.96 -5.88
CA ARG A 25 13.41 3.40 -6.38
C ARG A 25 13.25 2.75 -7.75
N SER A 26 12.20 1.98 -7.99
CA SER A 26 11.96 1.36 -9.31
C SER A 26 11.75 2.41 -10.41
N HIS A 27 11.31 3.62 -10.04
CA HIS A 27 11.13 4.75 -10.95
C HIS A 27 12.31 5.73 -10.98
N GLY A 28 13.42 5.42 -10.30
CA GLY A 28 14.60 6.29 -10.24
C GLY A 28 14.46 7.50 -9.32
N SER A 29 13.40 7.56 -8.50
CA SER A 29 13.21 8.60 -7.47
C SER A 29 13.63 8.06 -6.10
N ALA A 30 14.60 8.71 -5.47
CA ALA A 30 15.06 8.34 -4.14
C ALA A 30 14.40 9.23 -3.08
N GLY A 31 13.66 8.62 -2.15
CA GLY A 31 13.21 9.29 -0.93
C GLY A 31 14.03 8.87 0.28
N GLU A 32 14.06 9.72 1.30
CA GLU A 32 14.86 9.55 2.50
C GLU A 32 13.98 9.37 3.75
N PHE A 33 14.38 8.47 4.63
CA PHE A 33 13.78 8.33 5.95
C PHE A 33 14.39 9.36 6.92
N GLY A 34 13.54 10.24 7.45
CA GLY A 34 13.87 11.13 8.55
C GLY A 34 13.19 10.70 9.86
N PRO A 35 13.38 11.47 10.96
CA PRO A 35 12.81 11.13 12.27
C PRO A 35 11.28 11.09 12.30
N GLN A 36 10.63 11.93 11.50
CA GLN A 36 9.17 12.09 11.52
C GLN A 36 8.47 11.60 10.25
N ALA A 37 9.20 11.42 9.15
CA ALA A 37 8.62 11.07 7.86
C ALA A 37 9.64 10.48 6.89
N TRP A 38 9.18 9.61 6.01
CA TRP A 38 9.85 9.40 4.72
C TRP A 38 9.40 10.49 3.75
N ALA A 39 10.32 11.03 2.95
CA ALA A 39 10.00 12.04 1.94
C ALA A 39 10.91 11.95 0.71
N ALA A 40 10.37 12.18 -0.47
CA ALA A 40 11.07 12.28 -1.74
C ALA A 40 11.11 13.73 -2.23
N PRO A 41 12.29 14.27 -2.60
CA PRO A 41 12.43 15.66 -3.04
C PRO A 41 11.89 15.89 -4.46
N ALA A 42 11.59 14.82 -5.20
CA ALA A 42 11.02 14.86 -6.55
C ALA A 42 9.72 14.05 -6.59
N ARG A 43 8.87 14.35 -7.56
CA ARG A 43 7.56 13.68 -7.71
C ARG A 43 7.70 12.16 -7.77
N THR A 44 6.94 11.48 -6.93
CA THR A 44 6.83 10.01 -6.93
C THR A 44 5.88 9.51 -8.02
N PRO A 45 5.90 8.20 -8.33
CA PRO A 45 4.99 7.62 -9.31
C PRO A 45 3.51 7.79 -8.94
N LEU A 46 2.63 7.73 -9.94
CA LEU A 46 1.17 7.81 -9.76
C LEU A 46 0.67 6.88 -8.63
N TYR A 47 -0.23 7.39 -7.78
CA TYR A 47 -0.79 6.74 -6.59
C TYR A 47 0.16 6.60 -5.38
N TYR A 48 1.43 6.99 -5.50
CA TYR A 48 2.37 6.99 -4.39
C TYR A 48 2.64 8.41 -3.91
N PRO A 49 2.55 8.67 -2.59
CA PRO A 49 2.77 9.99 -2.03
C PRO A 49 4.25 10.34 -2.01
N ASP A 50 4.54 11.63 -1.91
CA ASP A 50 5.91 12.14 -1.81
C ASP A 50 6.43 12.16 -0.39
N ALA A 51 5.51 12.18 0.56
CA ALA A 51 5.85 12.02 1.95
C ALA A 51 4.85 11.11 2.66
N VAL A 52 5.36 10.35 3.61
CA VAL A 52 4.57 9.52 4.52
C VAL A 52 5.02 9.86 5.94
N THR A 53 4.11 10.38 6.76
CA THR A 53 4.41 10.66 8.18
C THR A 53 4.58 9.35 8.94
N LEU A 54 5.60 9.27 9.79
CA LEU A 54 5.96 8.08 10.56
C LEU A 54 5.65 8.22 12.06
N VAL A 55 5.30 9.41 12.53
CA VAL A 55 4.90 9.69 13.91
C VAL A 55 3.67 10.60 13.94
N PRO A 56 2.84 10.51 14.99
CA PRO A 56 1.79 11.50 15.25
C PRO A 56 2.38 12.89 15.44
N ARG A 57 1.64 13.93 15.07
CA ARG A 57 2.01 15.34 15.23
C ARG A 57 3.36 15.65 14.58
N ALA A 58 3.58 15.14 13.37
CA ALA A 58 4.73 15.53 12.55
C ALA A 58 4.71 17.06 12.33
N ASP A 59 5.89 17.67 12.25
CA ASP A 59 5.98 19.11 12.02
C ASP A 59 5.76 19.40 10.52
N ARG A 60 4.76 20.23 10.23
CA ARG A 60 4.40 20.67 8.87
C ARG A 60 5.58 21.28 8.14
N ALA A 61 6.28 22.25 8.73
CA ALA A 61 7.25 23.06 7.99
C ALA A 61 8.47 22.23 7.53
N PRO A 62 9.10 21.41 8.40
CA PRO A 62 10.16 20.49 7.99
C PRO A 62 9.69 19.40 7.01
N LEU A 63 8.42 18.98 7.06
CA LEU A 63 7.89 18.00 6.11
C LEU A 63 7.76 18.59 4.72
N VAL A 64 7.07 19.73 4.59
CA VAL A 64 6.82 20.42 3.32
C VAL A 64 8.13 20.83 2.66
N ALA A 65 9.13 21.26 3.44
CA ALA A 65 10.44 21.63 2.90
C ALA A 65 11.23 20.46 2.26
N ARG A 66 10.80 19.21 2.46
CA ARG A 66 11.47 18.01 1.92
C ARG A 66 10.85 17.48 0.62
N ILE A 67 9.77 18.09 0.14
CA ILE A 67 9.06 17.67 -1.07
C ILE A 67 8.95 18.84 -2.06
N ASP A 68 8.91 18.54 -3.35
CA ASP A 68 8.64 19.55 -4.38
C ASP A 68 7.17 19.96 -4.37
N THR A 69 6.88 21.15 -3.86
CA THR A 69 5.59 21.86 -3.92
C THR A 69 5.56 22.99 -4.95
N VAL A 70 6.61 23.13 -5.77
CA VAL A 70 6.63 24.08 -6.89
C VAL A 70 5.92 23.46 -8.10
N THR A 71 6.11 22.15 -8.30
CA THR A 71 5.40 21.40 -9.34
C THR A 71 4.04 20.93 -8.80
N PRO A 72 2.93 21.16 -9.52
CA PRO A 72 1.62 20.64 -9.14
C PRO A 72 1.62 19.12 -8.99
N GLY A 73 0.82 18.62 -8.05
CA GLY A 73 0.65 17.19 -7.78
C GLY A 73 1.50 16.64 -6.63
N ALA A 74 2.06 17.50 -5.78
CA ALA A 74 2.68 17.06 -4.53
C ALA A 74 1.62 16.42 -3.62
N SER A 75 1.93 15.32 -2.97
CA SER A 75 0.99 14.62 -2.12
C SER A 75 1.64 14.06 -0.85
N VAL A 76 0.88 14.08 0.23
CA VAL A 76 1.34 13.62 1.55
C VAL A 76 0.35 12.63 2.10
N LYS A 77 0.86 11.47 2.52
CA LYS A 77 0.12 10.55 3.38
C LYS A 77 0.36 10.93 4.83
N ASP A 78 -0.61 11.60 5.41
CA ASP A 78 -0.74 11.76 6.85
C ASP A 78 -1.27 10.46 7.43
N SER A 79 -0.36 9.65 7.95
CA SER A 79 -0.63 8.32 8.50
C SER A 79 -1.38 8.36 9.84
N PHE A 80 -1.57 9.53 10.45
CA PHE A 80 -2.22 9.67 11.75
C PHE A 80 -3.46 10.56 11.70
N ALA A 81 -3.76 11.16 10.55
CA ALA A 81 -4.85 12.10 10.32
C ALA A 81 -4.83 13.29 11.32
N ASP A 82 -3.64 13.71 11.73
CA ASP A 82 -3.41 14.77 12.73
C ASP A 82 -2.52 15.92 12.25
N LEU A 83 -2.15 15.92 10.96
CA LEU A 83 -1.37 16.97 10.31
C LEU A 83 -2.28 17.86 9.45
N ASP A 84 -2.25 19.18 9.70
CA ASP A 84 -2.94 20.17 8.86
C ASP A 84 -1.97 20.81 7.87
N LEU A 85 -2.23 20.59 6.57
CA LEU A 85 -1.44 21.14 5.46
C LEU A 85 -2.16 22.26 4.67
N THR A 86 -3.32 22.72 5.13
CA THR A 86 -4.12 23.74 4.42
C THR A 86 -3.36 25.06 4.22
N GLU A 87 -2.66 25.55 5.25
CA GLU A 87 -1.83 26.76 5.13
C GLU A 87 -0.61 26.58 4.19
N ALA A 88 -0.26 25.33 3.85
CA ALA A 88 0.76 25.01 2.86
C ALA A 88 0.17 24.77 1.46
N GLY A 89 -1.11 25.09 1.23
CA GLY A 89 -1.76 24.99 -0.08
C GLY A 89 -2.30 23.59 -0.44
N PHE A 90 -2.24 22.63 0.49
CA PHE A 90 -2.79 21.30 0.26
C PHE A 90 -4.28 21.23 0.57
N GLU A 91 -4.99 20.38 -0.16
CA GLU A 91 -6.35 19.96 0.12
C GLU A 91 -6.41 18.46 0.43
N VAL A 92 -7.48 18.05 1.12
CA VAL A 92 -7.70 16.63 1.41
C VAL A 92 -8.20 15.94 0.14
N LEU A 93 -7.42 14.98 -0.36
CA LEU A 93 -7.84 14.16 -1.49
C LEU A 93 -8.85 13.10 -1.05
N PHE A 94 -8.53 12.35 0.01
CA PHE A 94 -9.46 11.42 0.66
C PHE A 94 -8.96 11.01 2.06
N GLU A 95 -9.85 10.35 2.82
CA GLU A 95 -9.56 9.75 4.12
C GLU A 95 -9.78 8.24 4.07
N ALA A 96 -8.98 7.48 4.83
CA ALA A 96 -9.08 6.03 4.88
C ALA A 96 -8.83 5.50 6.30
N GLN A 97 -8.90 4.18 6.47
CA GLN A 97 -8.57 3.51 7.73
C GLN A 97 -7.40 2.56 7.53
N TRP A 98 -6.40 2.64 8.40
CA TRP A 98 -5.47 1.54 8.60
C TRP A 98 -6.24 0.32 9.07
N ILE A 99 -5.92 -0.83 8.49
CA ILE A 99 -6.49 -2.13 8.83
C ILE A 99 -5.38 -3.06 9.33
N HIS A 100 -5.75 -3.93 10.27
CA HIS A 100 -4.87 -4.95 10.82
C HIS A 100 -5.59 -6.28 10.90
N ARG A 101 -4.87 -7.37 10.60
CA ARG A 101 -5.34 -8.74 10.81
C ARG A 101 -4.26 -9.56 11.52
N PRO A 102 -4.58 -10.29 12.60
CA PRO A 102 -3.61 -11.14 13.28
C PRO A 102 -3.10 -12.27 12.37
N ALA A 103 -1.88 -12.73 12.63
CA ALA A 103 -1.30 -13.89 11.97
C ALA A 103 -2.15 -15.13 12.24
N SER A 104 -2.94 -15.53 11.25
CA SER A 104 -3.90 -16.62 11.37
C SER A 104 -4.25 -17.15 9.99
N ALA A 105 -4.61 -18.43 9.91
CA ALA A 105 -5.12 -19.02 8.68
C ALA A 105 -6.36 -18.24 8.20
N PRO A 106 -6.56 -18.10 6.88
CA PRO A 106 -7.78 -17.51 6.35
C PRO A 106 -8.98 -18.41 6.67
N ALA A 107 -10.12 -17.81 7.03
CA ALA A 107 -11.35 -18.56 7.26
C ALA A 107 -12.00 -19.06 5.95
N LEU A 108 -11.79 -18.30 4.87
CA LEU A 108 -12.28 -18.61 3.53
C LEU A 108 -11.11 -19.04 2.64
N THR A 109 -11.32 -20.09 1.86
CA THR A 109 -10.35 -20.55 0.86
C THR A 109 -10.78 -20.07 -0.52
N SER A 110 -9.81 -19.67 -1.35
CA SER A 110 -10.05 -19.44 -2.76
C SER A 110 -10.09 -20.75 -3.54
N ASP A 111 -10.85 -20.75 -4.64
CA ASP A 111 -10.80 -21.76 -5.71
C ASP A 111 -9.71 -21.46 -6.76
N LEU A 112 -9.09 -20.28 -6.70
CA LEU A 112 -8.01 -19.87 -7.60
C LEU A 112 -6.67 -20.46 -7.15
N ASP A 113 -5.90 -20.93 -8.12
CA ASP A 113 -4.47 -21.18 -7.92
C ASP A 113 -3.74 -19.84 -7.78
N TRP A 114 -2.61 -19.84 -7.08
CA TRP A 114 -1.81 -18.62 -6.92
C TRP A 114 -0.32 -18.90 -6.96
N TYR A 115 0.44 -17.86 -7.29
CA TYR A 115 1.90 -17.89 -7.31
C TYR A 115 2.48 -16.51 -6.99
N VAL A 116 3.76 -16.50 -6.57
CA VAL A 116 4.56 -15.27 -6.49
C VAL A 116 5.14 -14.99 -7.87
N VAL A 117 4.87 -13.81 -8.41
CA VAL A 117 5.45 -13.35 -9.67
C VAL A 117 6.97 -13.21 -9.49
N GLY A 118 7.73 -13.84 -10.39
CA GLY A 118 9.20 -13.85 -10.35
C GLY A 118 9.86 -13.63 -11.71
N SER A 119 9.13 -13.12 -12.70
CA SER A 119 9.71 -12.74 -13.99
C SER A 119 9.05 -11.46 -14.55
N PRO A 120 9.78 -10.68 -15.37
CA PRO A 120 9.24 -9.46 -15.97
C PRO A 120 7.96 -9.69 -16.78
N ASP A 121 7.88 -10.76 -17.58
CA ASP A 121 6.68 -11.08 -18.37
C ASP A 121 5.45 -11.38 -17.49
N ARG A 122 5.66 -12.09 -16.38
CA ARG A 122 4.58 -12.38 -15.43
C ARG A 122 4.18 -11.14 -14.65
N LEU A 123 5.11 -10.24 -14.35
CA LEU A 123 4.81 -8.94 -13.75
C LEU A 123 3.99 -8.08 -14.71
N ARG A 124 4.36 -8.03 -16.00
CA ARG A 124 3.59 -7.32 -17.02
C ARG A 124 2.17 -7.85 -17.13
N ALA A 125 1.99 -9.17 -17.14
CA ALA A 125 0.67 -9.80 -17.18
C ALA A 125 -0.16 -9.47 -15.93
N TRP A 126 0.46 -9.49 -14.75
CA TRP A 126 -0.17 -9.08 -13.49
C TRP A 126 -0.58 -7.61 -13.51
N ALA A 127 0.32 -6.73 -13.97
CA ALA A 127 0.07 -5.29 -14.01
C ALA A 127 -1.03 -4.92 -15.01
N LEU A 128 -1.13 -5.62 -16.16
CA LEU A 128 -2.25 -5.45 -17.10
C LEU A 128 -3.59 -5.85 -16.49
N ALA A 129 -3.60 -6.92 -15.69
CA ALA A 129 -4.82 -7.36 -15.00
C ALA A 129 -5.19 -6.41 -13.86
N TRP A 130 -4.21 -5.83 -13.15
CA TRP A 130 -4.45 -4.81 -12.13
C TRP A 130 -4.95 -3.49 -12.73
N ASP A 131 -4.39 -3.09 -13.88
CA ASP A 131 -4.67 -1.82 -14.55
C ASP A 131 -6.07 -1.75 -15.17
N ASP A 132 -6.66 -2.90 -15.52
CA ASP A 132 -7.97 -3.02 -16.15
C ASP A 132 -8.20 -2.07 -17.36
N GLY A 133 -7.12 -1.74 -18.07
CA GLY A 133 -7.15 -0.86 -19.25
C GLY A 133 -7.02 0.64 -18.97
N GLU A 134 -6.72 1.07 -17.75
CA GLU A 134 -6.51 2.47 -17.40
C GLU A 134 -5.17 3.05 -17.93
N GLY A 135 -4.27 2.23 -18.45
CA GLY A 135 -3.02 2.67 -19.07
C GLY A 135 -1.87 2.93 -18.08
N ASN A 136 -2.01 2.47 -16.84
CA ASN A 136 -1.07 2.60 -15.73
C ASN A 136 -0.27 1.33 -15.46
N ALA A 137 -0.37 0.30 -16.31
CA ALA A 137 0.32 -0.96 -16.09
C ALA A 137 1.87 -0.85 -16.07
N ASP A 138 2.45 0.20 -16.64
CA ASP A 138 3.89 0.49 -16.58
C ASP A 138 4.34 1.06 -15.21
N LEU A 139 3.39 1.27 -14.29
CA LEU A 139 3.66 1.63 -12.89
C LEU A 139 4.47 0.53 -12.19
N PHE A 140 4.22 -0.74 -12.51
CA PHE A 140 4.91 -1.89 -11.91
C PHE A 140 6.08 -2.32 -12.77
N ARG A 141 7.27 -1.85 -12.40
CA ARG A 141 8.49 -2.11 -13.16
C ARG A 141 9.26 -3.34 -12.67
N PRO A 142 10.02 -4.02 -13.54
CA PRO A 142 10.74 -5.25 -13.18
C PRO A 142 11.70 -5.13 -11.99
N GLU A 143 12.25 -3.94 -11.72
CA GLU A 143 13.14 -3.67 -10.59
C GLU A 143 12.49 -3.97 -9.23
N LEU A 144 11.15 -4.00 -9.16
CA LEU A 144 10.43 -4.41 -7.95
C LEU A 144 10.66 -5.88 -7.59
N LEU A 145 11.01 -6.72 -8.58
CA LEU A 145 11.29 -8.14 -8.36
C LEU A 145 12.65 -8.38 -7.71
N ASP A 146 13.55 -7.38 -7.75
CA ASP A 146 14.86 -7.44 -7.13
C ASP A 146 14.83 -7.07 -5.63
N ASP A 147 13.74 -6.45 -5.15
CA ASP A 147 13.58 -6.10 -3.74
C ASP A 147 13.09 -7.31 -2.93
N PRO A 148 13.92 -7.87 -2.02
CA PRO A 148 13.57 -9.08 -1.27
C PRO A 148 12.44 -8.87 -0.25
N ALA A 149 12.02 -7.63 -0.02
CA ALA A 149 10.87 -7.32 0.80
C ALA A 149 9.55 -7.30 0.01
N VAL A 150 9.58 -7.33 -1.33
CA VAL A 150 8.41 -7.16 -2.20
C VAL A 150 8.01 -8.49 -2.83
N PHE A 151 6.72 -8.83 -2.73
CA PHE A 151 6.14 -10.06 -3.24
C PHE A 151 4.86 -9.72 -4.01
N VAL A 152 4.91 -9.81 -5.34
CA VAL A 152 3.72 -9.61 -6.18
C VAL A 152 2.96 -10.92 -6.27
N LEU A 153 1.73 -10.93 -5.75
CA LEU A 153 0.89 -12.12 -5.60
C LEU A 153 -0.14 -12.15 -6.72
N ALA A 154 -0.19 -13.26 -7.46
CA ALA A 154 -1.08 -13.44 -8.60
C ALA A 154 -2.01 -14.64 -8.38
N GLY A 155 -3.32 -14.39 -8.38
CA GLY A 155 -4.37 -15.40 -8.46
C GLY A 155 -4.75 -15.68 -9.91
N GLN A 156 -4.78 -16.95 -10.29
CA GLN A 156 -5.02 -17.39 -11.66
C GLN A 156 -6.33 -18.17 -11.78
N SER A 157 -7.05 -17.94 -12.87
CA SER A 157 -8.11 -18.86 -13.29
C SER A 157 -7.52 -20.18 -13.78
N THR A 158 -8.37 -21.21 -13.92
CA THR A 158 -7.98 -22.52 -14.49
C THR A 158 -7.34 -22.40 -15.89
N GLY A 159 -7.63 -21.32 -16.63
CA GLY A 159 -7.03 -21.02 -17.92
C GLY A 159 -5.67 -20.31 -17.86
N GLY A 160 -5.10 -20.11 -16.66
CA GLY A 160 -3.80 -19.47 -16.45
C GLY A 160 -3.80 -17.94 -16.54
N ARG A 161 -4.96 -17.30 -16.71
CA ARG A 161 -5.09 -15.83 -16.73
C ARG A 161 -5.03 -15.29 -15.30
N VAL A 162 -4.25 -14.23 -15.08
CA VAL A 162 -4.28 -13.48 -13.81
C VAL A 162 -5.63 -12.77 -13.70
N VAL A 163 -6.37 -13.06 -12.63
CA VAL A 163 -7.72 -12.52 -12.39
C VAL A 163 -7.87 -11.86 -11.03
N ALA A 164 -6.90 -12.03 -10.14
CA ALA A 164 -6.83 -11.35 -8.85
C ALA A 164 -5.37 -11.19 -8.43
N GLY A 165 -5.10 -10.27 -7.52
CA GLY A 165 -3.76 -10.10 -7.01
C GLY A 165 -3.65 -9.02 -5.93
N ALA A 166 -2.43 -8.92 -5.40
CA ALA A 166 -2.01 -7.86 -4.50
C ALA A 166 -0.49 -7.79 -4.49
N VAL A 167 0.06 -6.72 -3.92
CA VAL A 167 1.45 -6.67 -3.50
C VAL A 167 1.52 -6.89 -2.00
N ALA A 168 2.37 -7.82 -1.58
CA ALA A 168 2.78 -7.99 -0.20
C ALA A 168 4.18 -7.38 0.01
N SER A 169 4.32 -6.51 1.02
CA SER A 169 5.60 -5.91 1.39
C SER A 169 5.95 -6.26 2.83
N ARG A 170 7.14 -6.84 3.06
CA ARG A 170 7.59 -7.23 4.40
C ARG A 170 8.37 -6.10 5.07
N SER A 171 7.93 -5.64 6.23
CA SER A 171 8.64 -4.62 7.02
C SER A 171 8.63 -4.98 8.49
N GLY A 172 9.83 -5.14 9.07
CA GLY A 172 9.99 -5.47 10.49
C GLY A 172 9.16 -6.68 10.93
N HIS A 173 8.07 -6.41 11.65
CA HIS A 173 7.20 -7.41 12.26
C HIS A 173 5.80 -7.52 11.61
N VAL A 174 5.60 -6.92 10.44
CA VAL A 174 4.32 -6.95 9.72
C VAL A 174 4.51 -7.25 8.23
N VAL A 175 3.42 -7.68 7.59
CA VAL A 175 3.30 -7.74 6.13
C VAL A 175 2.24 -6.74 5.69
N GLY A 176 2.66 -5.74 4.93
CA GLY A 176 1.78 -4.81 4.24
C GLY A 176 1.12 -5.43 3.04
N ILE A 177 -0.15 -5.12 2.81
CA ILE A 177 -0.88 -5.46 1.59
C ILE A 177 -1.34 -4.17 0.93
N SER A 178 -1.10 -4.08 -0.36
CA SER A 178 -1.53 -2.97 -1.22
C SER A 178 -1.92 -3.48 -2.60
N ASN A 179 -2.58 -2.62 -3.38
CA ASN A 179 -2.92 -2.90 -4.78
C ASN A 179 -3.76 -4.19 -4.93
N VAL A 180 -4.69 -4.42 -4.00
CA VAL A 180 -5.60 -5.57 -4.02
C VAL A 180 -6.59 -5.37 -5.17
N PHE A 181 -6.76 -6.38 -6.02
CA PHE A 181 -7.73 -6.33 -7.11
C PHE A 181 -8.28 -7.72 -7.46
N ALA A 182 -9.44 -7.73 -8.09
CA ALA A 182 -9.96 -8.85 -8.86
C ALA A 182 -10.78 -8.35 -10.05
N LEU A 183 -10.60 -8.95 -11.23
CA LEU A 183 -11.32 -8.58 -12.46
C LEU A 183 -12.82 -8.85 -12.38
N ASP A 184 -13.22 -9.82 -11.55
CA ASP A 184 -14.62 -10.23 -11.37
C ASP A 184 -14.90 -10.46 -9.88
N GLY A 185 -16.03 -9.98 -9.36
CA GLY A 185 -16.45 -10.24 -7.98
C GLY A 185 -15.78 -9.37 -6.91
N GLY A 186 -14.97 -8.40 -7.33
CA GLY A 186 -14.41 -7.37 -6.46
C GLY A 186 -13.44 -7.89 -5.37
N PRO A 187 -13.17 -7.08 -4.34
CA PRO A 187 -12.20 -7.41 -3.29
C PRO A 187 -12.50 -8.72 -2.55
N ASP A 188 -13.78 -9.09 -2.43
CA ASP A 188 -14.20 -10.34 -1.77
C ASP A 188 -13.66 -11.60 -2.48
N ARG A 189 -13.34 -11.51 -3.79
CA ARG A 189 -12.68 -12.59 -4.52
C ARG A 189 -11.16 -12.57 -4.37
N ALA A 190 -10.57 -11.39 -4.18
CA ALA A 190 -9.13 -11.21 -4.04
C ALA A 190 -8.62 -11.68 -2.66
N TRP A 191 -9.31 -11.28 -1.59
CA TRP A 191 -8.83 -11.50 -0.22
C TRP A 191 -8.53 -12.95 0.15
N PRO A 192 -9.35 -13.95 -0.21
CA PRO A 192 -9.03 -15.36 0.07
C PRO A 192 -7.72 -15.82 -0.59
N VAL A 193 -7.42 -15.36 -1.80
CA VAL A 193 -6.14 -15.64 -2.50
C VAL A 193 -4.99 -14.99 -1.74
N VAL A 194 -5.11 -13.69 -1.47
CA VAL A 194 -4.06 -12.89 -0.84
C VAL A 194 -3.73 -13.42 0.55
N LEU A 195 -4.74 -13.67 1.39
CA LEU A 195 -4.53 -14.18 2.74
C LEU A 195 -4.02 -15.62 2.76
N GLY A 196 -4.44 -16.46 1.80
CA GLY A 196 -3.86 -17.80 1.63
C GLY A 196 -2.38 -17.75 1.27
N ALA A 197 -1.99 -16.84 0.38
CA ALA A 197 -0.61 -16.63 0.00
C ALA A 197 0.24 -16.08 1.15
N VAL A 198 -0.24 -15.03 1.82
CA VAL A 198 0.44 -14.41 2.96
C VAL A 198 0.59 -15.39 4.12
N HIS A 199 -0.43 -16.19 4.42
CA HIS A 199 -0.33 -17.21 5.47
C HIS A 199 0.71 -18.28 5.14
N ARG A 200 0.87 -18.65 3.86
CA ARG A 200 1.90 -19.61 3.44
C ARG A 200 3.31 -19.02 3.52
N LEU A 201 3.49 -17.78 3.08
CA LEU A 201 4.79 -17.12 3.01
C LEU A 201 5.26 -16.57 4.37
N PHE A 202 4.33 -16.09 5.18
CA PHE A 202 4.58 -15.35 6.42
C PHE A 202 3.63 -15.82 7.55
N PRO A 203 3.64 -17.10 7.92
CA PRO A 203 2.62 -17.69 8.80
C PRO A 203 2.50 -17.05 10.19
N THR A 204 3.55 -16.37 10.65
CA THR A 204 3.64 -15.75 11.98
C THR A 204 3.53 -14.23 11.99
N LEU A 205 3.43 -13.59 10.81
CA LEU A 205 3.38 -12.13 10.74
C LEU A 205 1.93 -11.64 10.59
N PRO A 206 1.51 -10.65 11.39
CA PRO A 206 0.24 -9.97 11.17
C PRO A 206 0.26 -9.17 9.87
N VAL A 207 -0.93 -8.96 9.32
CA VAL A 207 -1.16 -8.27 8.06
C VAL A 207 -1.65 -6.86 8.34
N VAL A 208 -1.11 -5.88 7.62
CA VAL A 208 -1.54 -4.48 7.68
C VAL A 208 -1.82 -3.95 6.27
N GLY A 209 -2.62 -2.90 6.18
CA GLY A 209 -2.96 -2.22 4.93
C GLY A 209 -3.81 -0.99 5.26
N TYR A 210 -4.39 -0.35 4.26
CA TYR A 210 -5.45 0.62 4.49
C TYR A 210 -6.50 0.52 3.40
N GLU A 211 -7.74 0.80 3.77
CA GLU A 211 -8.87 0.76 2.85
C GLU A 211 -9.88 1.86 3.20
N GLN A 212 -10.77 2.16 2.26
CA GLN A 212 -11.89 3.10 2.44
C GLN A 212 -13.15 2.53 1.78
N GLY A 213 -14.32 3.09 2.11
CA GLY A 213 -15.58 2.73 1.46
C GLY A 213 -15.89 1.22 1.47
N ASP A 214 -16.29 0.70 0.32
CA ASP A 214 -16.66 -0.71 0.15
C ASP A 214 -15.46 -1.67 0.28
N ASP A 215 -14.25 -1.23 -0.07
CA ASP A 215 -13.03 -2.03 0.09
C ASP A 215 -12.73 -2.28 1.57
N LEU A 216 -12.98 -1.27 2.43
CA LEU A 216 -12.86 -1.41 3.88
C LEU A 216 -13.89 -2.40 4.42
N VAL A 217 -15.14 -2.34 3.93
CA VAL A 217 -16.19 -3.28 4.31
C VAL A 217 -15.80 -4.71 3.92
N ALA A 218 -15.26 -4.91 2.72
CA ALA A 218 -14.76 -6.21 2.27
C ALA A 218 -13.60 -6.70 3.15
N ALA A 219 -12.57 -5.87 3.40
CA ALA A 219 -11.46 -6.26 4.27
C ALA A 219 -11.93 -6.72 5.66
N VAL A 220 -12.91 -6.03 6.27
CA VAL A 220 -13.48 -6.43 7.55
C VAL A 220 -14.14 -7.81 7.50
N ARG A 221 -14.84 -8.16 6.42
CA ARG A 221 -15.42 -9.52 6.24
C ARG A 221 -14.35 -10.62 6.21
N HIS A 222 -13.13 -10.29 5.79
CA HIS A 222 -11.99 -11.21 5.76
C HIS A 222 -11.13 -11.18 7.04
N GLY A 223 -11.65 -10.57 8.11
CA GLY A 223 -11.07 -10.62 9.45
C GLY A 223 -10.07 -9.51 9.74
N PHE A 224 -10.06 -8.44 8.95
CA PHE A 224 -9.35 -7.22 9.32
C PHE A 224 -10.15 -6.37 10.31
N GLU A 225 -9.43 -5.65 11.16
CA GLU A 225 -9.97 -4.66 12.08
C GLU A 225 -9.43 -3.27 11.72
N PRO A 226 -10.28 -2.23 11.68
CA PRO A 226 -9.82 -0.85 11.58
C PRO A 226 -9.08 -0.42 12.86
N VAL A 227 -7.87 0.09 12.72
CA VAL A 227 -6.98 0.44 13.84
C VAL A 227 -6.69 1.92 13.98
N GLY A 228 -6.88 2.73 12.93
CA GLY A 228 -6.77 4.18 13.02
C GLY A 228 -6.99 4.89 11.68
N PRO A 229 -7.39 6.17 11.71
CA PRO A 229 -7.57 6.96 10.50
C PRO A 229 -6.23 7.34 9.85
N LEU A 230 -6.29 7.61 8.56
CA LEU A 230 -5.24 8.30 7.79
C LEU A 230 -5.88 9.24 6.79
N ARG A 231 -5.09 10.17 6.26
CA ARG A 231 -5.51 11.15 5.27
C ARG A 231 -4.47 11.30 4.16
N ILE A 232 -4.95 11.42 2.92
CA ILE A 232 -4.12 11.78 1.77
C ILE A 232 -4.37 13.25 1.42
N TRP A 233 -3.30 14.01 1.37
CA TRP A 233 -3.28 15.42 0.98
C TRP A 233 -2.73 15.55 -0.44
N LEU A 234 -3.26 16.51 -1.20
CA LEU A 234 -2.82 16.86 -2.55
C LEU A 234 -2.62 18.37 -2.66
N HIS A 235 -1.50 18.78 -3.24
CA HIS A 235 -1.21 20.14 -3.67
C HIS A 235 -1.45 20.21 -5.18
N ALA A 236 -2.68 20.56 -5.57
CA ALA A 236 -3.12 20.52 -6.97
C ALA A 236 -2.64 21.72 -7.81
N SER A 237 -2.07 22.76 -7.18
CA SER A 237 -1.68 24.04 -7.80
C SER A 237 -0.18 24.25 -7.82
#